data_AF-A0A0Q5J7C6-F1
#
_entry.id   AF-A0A0Q5J7C6-F1
#
_cell.length_a   1.000
_cell.length_b   1.000
_cell.length_c   1.000
_cell.angle_alpha   90.00
_cell.angle_beta   90.00
_cell.angle_gamma   90.00
#
_symmetry.space_group_name_H-M   'P 1'
#
loop_
_entity.id
_entity.type
_entity.pdbx_description
1 polymer ?
#
loop_
_entity_poly.entity_id
_entity_poly.type
_entity_poly.pdbx_seq_one_letter_code
_entity_poly.pdbx_strand_id
1 'polypeptide(L)'
;MPAVPDRLAAWGQQLVETHDRLRDELDRLLDELDETSALTPDLRSHCVAFCGAVGRHHTSEDGTAFPALAAQYPELQDTLDGLARDHHVVAGILQSIDAVLTGSDDLAQARSDIDGLAAILESHFRWEERAIVAALDGLAEPGLTAERLFGREV
;
A
#
# COMPACT_ATOMS: atom_id res chain seq x y z
N MET A 1 8.39 -35.27 -10.80
CA MET A 1 7.48 -34.29 -10.18
C MET A 1 7.70 -32.99 -10.93
N PRO A 2 6.72 -32.46 -11.68
CA PRO A 2 6.91 -31.13 -12.27
C PRO A 2 7.07 -30.14 -11.11
N ALA A 3 8.16 -29.36 -11.16
CA ALA A 3 8.36 -28.26 -10.23
C ALA A 3 7.19 -27.28 -10.40
N VAL A 4 6.55 -26.95 -9.28
CA VAL A 4 5.61 -25.83 -9.21
C VAL A 4 6.40 -24.58 -9.64
N PRO A 5 6.02 -23.86 -10.71
CA PRO A 5 6.87 -22.84 -11.30
C PRO A 5 7.08 -21.67 -10.35
N ASP A 6 8.32 -21.18 -10.22
CA ASP A 6 8.80 -20.09 -9.36
C ASP A 6 7.92 -18.83 -9.30
N ARG A 7 7.04 -18.63 -10.30
CA ARG A 7 6.09 -17.51 -10.35
C ARG A 7 5.00 -17.61 -9.29
N LEU A 8 4.62 -18.82 -8.89
CA LEU A 8 3.62 -19.07 -7.85
C LEU A 8 4.11 -18.49 -6.53
N ALA A 9 5.26 -18.91 -6.00
CA ALA A 9 5.83 -18.35 -4.77
C ALA A 9 6.34 -16.89 -4.85
N ALA A 10 6.23 -16.22 -6.00
CA ALA A 10 6.77 -14.88 -6.20
C ALA A 10 5.76 -13.76 -5.90
N TRP A 11 4.45 -14.02 -5.99
CA TRP A 11 3.45 -12.95 -5.86
C TRP A 11 3.25 -12.52 -4.42
N GLY A 12 3.12 -13.46 -3.49
CA GLY A 12 3.02 -13.16 -2.07
C GLY A 12 4.29 -12.47 -1.56
N GLN A 13 5.46 -12.91 -2.02
CA GLN A 13 6.73 -12.25 -1.70
C GLN A 13 6.81 -10.82 -2.27
N GLN A 14 6.33 -10.57 -3.48
CA GLN A 14 6.31 -9.23 -4.07
C GLN A 14 5.39 -8.25 -3.32
N LEU A 15 4.27 -8.73 -2.79
CA LEU A 15 3.41 -7.93 -1.91
C LEU A 15 4.20 -7.48 -0.67
N VAL A 16 4.82 -8.44 0.04
CA VAL A 16 5.62 -8.17 1.24
C VAL A 16 6.76 -7.18 0.94
N GLU A 17 7.49 -7.38 -0.16
CA GLU A 17 8.56 -6.44 -0.57
C GLU A 17 8.06 -5.04 -0.91
N THR A 18 6.82 -4.93 -1.39
CA THR A 18 6.20 -3.63 -1.67
C THR A 18 5.82 -2.95 -0.37
N HIS A 19 5.23 -3.69 0.59
CA HIS A 19 4.91 -3.17 1.91
C HIS A 19 6.15 -2.75 2.70
N ASP A 20 7.21 -3.56 2.70
CA ASP A 20 8.45 -3.23 3.39
C ASP A 20 9.08 -1.94 2.85
N ARG A 21 9.05 -1.74 1.52
CA ARG A 21 9.47 -0.46 0.93
C ARG A 21 8.60 0.70 1.41
N LEU A 22 7.27 0.52 1.43
CA LEU A 22 6.36 1.58 1.87
C LEU A 22 6.54 1.91 3.36
N ARG A 23 6.82 0.91 4.21
CA ARG A 23 7.19 1.10 5.62
C ARG A 23 8.48 1.93 5.72
N ASP A 24 9.52 1.55 4.98
CA ASP A 24 10.80 2.25 4.99
C ASP A 24 10.68 3.73 4.55
N GLU A 25 9.89 4.03 3.51
CA GLU A 25 9.67 5.41 3.08
C GLU A 25 8.83 6.20 4.09
N LEU A 26 7.85 5.57 4.74
CA LEU A 26 7.05 6.23 5.78
C LEU A 26 7.89 6.56 7.01
N ASP A 27 8.76 5.66 7.45
CA ASP A 27 9.68 5.90 8.56
C ASP A 27 10.60 7.08 8.26
N ARG A 28 11.15 7.16 7.03
CA ARG A 28 11.96 8.32 6.61
C ARG A 28 11.16 9.63 6.61
N LEU A 29 9.90 9.59 6.16
CA LEU A 29 9.04 10.76 6.16
C LEU A 29 8.75 11.25 7.59
N LEU A 30 8.54 10.32 8.53
CA LEU A 30 8.37 10.62 9.95
C LEU A 30 9.64 11.22 10.55
N ASP A 31 10.82 10.67 10.25
CA ASP A 31 12.11 11.22 10.68
C ASP A 31 12.31 12.65 10.15
N GLU A 32 12.01 12.92 8.87
CA GLU A 32 12.11 14.27 8.30
C GLU A 32 11.14 15.27 8.98
N LEU A 33 9.93 14.83 9.33
CA LEU A 33 8.95 15.64 10.07
C LEU A 33 9.42 15.97 11.49
N ASP A 34 10.18 15.08 12.11
CA ASP A 34 10.74 15.24 13.45
C ASP A 34 11.91 16.24 13.47
N GLU A 35 12.66 16.33 12.37
CA GLU A 35 13.84 17.18 12.25
C GLU A 35 13.53 18.60 11.74
N THR A 36 12.37 18.80 11.10
CA THR A 36 12.00 20.11 10.52
C THR A 36 11.12 20.96 11.43
N SER A 37 11.16 22.29 11.22
CA SER A 37 10.21 23.24 11.81
C SER A 37 9.27 23.87 10.78
N ALA A 38 9.34 23.46 9.51
CA ALA A 38 8.47 23.93 8.44
C ALA A 38 8.27 22.87 7.35
N LEU A 39 7.17 22.98 6.59
CA LEU A 39 6.92 22.16 5.41
C LEU A 39 7.77 22.61 4.22
N THR A 40 9.02 22.15 4.17
CA THR A 40 9.98 22.45 3.10
C THR A 40 9.51 21.88 1.75
N PRO A 41 9.99 22.43 0.61
CA PRO A 41 9.64 21.90 -0.71
C PRO A 41 10.02 20.41 -0.88
N ASP A 42 11.12 19.98 -0.29
CA ASP A 42 11.59 18.60 -0.36
C ASP A 42 10.66 17.67 0.44
N LEU A 43 10.30 18.04 1.67
CA LEU A 43 9.36 17.28 2.50
C LEU A 43 7.98 17.16 1.84
N ARG A 44 7.48 18.24 1.23
CA ARG A 44 6.22 18.18 0.46
C ARG A 44 6.32 17.22 -0.71
N SER A 45 7.43 17.29 -1.44
CA SER A 45 7.66 16.43 -2.60
C SER A 45 7.74 14.95 -2.19
N HIS A 46 8.42 14.67 -1.09
CA HIS A 46 8.50 13.34 -0.49
C HIS A 46 7.11 12.85 -0.08
N CYS A 47 6.35 13.64 0.68
CA CYS A 47 5.01 13.25 1.12
C CYS A 47 4.06 13.00 -0.07
N VAL A 48 4.09 13.85 -1.10
CA VAL A 48 3.28 13.64 -2.32
C VAL A 48 3.67 12.35 -3.05
N ALA A 49 4.98 12.08 -3.16
CA ALA A 49 5.46 10.85 -3.79
C ALA A 49 5.03 9.60 -3.01
N PHE A 50 5.15 9.63 -1.68
CA PHE A 50 4.72 8.56 -0.78
C PHE A 50 3.20 8.33 -0.87
N CYS A 51 2.39 9.38 -0.71
CA CYS A 51 0.93 9.30 -0.83
C CYS A 51 0.50 8.72 -2.19
N GLY A 52 1.17 9.15 -3.27
CA GLY A 52 0.92 8.61 -4.60
C GLY A 52 1.30 7.13 -4.73
N ALA A 53 2.39 6.69 -4.09
CA ALA A 53 2.82 5.30 -4.11
C ALA A 53 1.82 4.37 -3.40
N VAL A 54 1.38 4.73 -2.19
CA VAL A 54 0.35 3.99 -1.44
C VAL A 54 -0.95 3.93 -2.24
N GLY A 55 -1.41 5.06 -2.78
CA GLY A 55 -2.65 5.12 -3.55
C GLY A 55 -2.62 4.23 -4.80
N ARG A 56 -1.50 4.19 -5.53
CA ARG A 56 -1.33 3.32 -6.71
C ARG A 56 -1.29 1.85 -6.33
N HIS A 57 -0.58 1.50 -5.26
CA HIS A 57 -0.51 0.14 -4.71
C HIS A 57 -1.90 -0.40 -4.41
N HIS A 58 -2.68 0.29 -3.55
CA HIS A 58 -4.04 -0.15 -3.18
C HIS A 58 -5.00 -0.18 -4.38
N THR A 59 -4.92 0.80 -5.28
CA THR A 59 -5.76 0.81 -6.51
C THR A 59 -5.46 -0.41 -7.39
N SER A 60 -4.20 -0.82 -7.46
CA SER A 60 -3.78 -2.01 -8.21
C SER A 60 -4.35 -3.28 -7.58
N GLU A 61 -4.30 -3.40 -6.25
CA GLU A 61 -4.84 -4.54 -5.52
C GLU A 61 -6.35 -4.67 -5.70
N ASP A 62 -7.09 -3.58 -5.46
CA ASP A 62 -8.55 -3.52 -5.63
C ASP A 62 -8.97 -3.86 -7.06
N GLY A 63 -8.21 -3.36 -8.04
CA GLY A 63 -8.54 -3.51 -9.46
C GLY A 63 -8.10 -4.83 -10.09
N THR A 64 -7.14 -5.54 -9.48
CA THR A 64 -6.51 -6.72 -10.12
C THR A 64 -6.28 -7.89 -9.18
N ALA A 65 -5.56 -7.72 -8.07
CA ALA A 65 -5.16 -8.81 -7.19
C ALA A 65 -6.38 -9.39 -6.46
N PHE A 66 -7.22 -8.54 -5.88
CA PHE A 66 -8.41 -8.98 -5.15
C PHE A 66 -9.44 -9.68 -6.07
N PRO A 67 -9.76 -9.16 -7.27
CA PRO A 67 -10.62 -9.89 -8.22
C PRO A 67 -10.06 -11.27 -8.62
N ALA A 68 -8.75 -11.38 -8.85
CA ALA A 68 -8.11 -12.65 -9.19
C ALA A 68 -8.18 -13.65 -8.02
N LEU A 69 -7.91 -13.18 -6.81
CA LEU A 69 -8.04 -13.99 -5.59
C LEU A 69 -9.49 -14.43 -5.36
N ALA A 70 -10.47 -13.53 -5.50
CA ALA A 70 -11.89 -13.86 -5.32
C ALA A 70 -12.39 -14.91 -6.33
N ALA A 71 -11.87 -14.87 -7.57
CA ALA A 71 -12.22 -15.85 -8.59
C ALA A 71 -11.69 -17.26 -8.27
N GLN A 72 -10.47 -17.36 -7.73
CA GLN A 72 -9.82 -18.64 -7.43
C GLN A 72 -10.13 -19.17 -6.02
N TYR A 73 -10.34 -18.27 -5.06
CA TYR A 73 -10.58 -18.54 -3.63
C TYR A 73 -11.83 -17.80 -3.13
N PRO A 74 -13.05 -18.24 -3.50
CA PRO A 74 -14.29 -17.58 -3.11
C PRO A 74 -14.49 -17.44 -1.60
N GLU A 75 -13.85 -18.31 -0.80
CA GLU A 75 -13.85 -18.25 0.66
C GLU A 75 -13.16 -17.00 1.23
N LEU A 76 -12.33 -16.29 0.45
CA LEU A 76 -11.66 -15.06 0.87
C LEU A 76 -12.52 -13.81 0.68
N GLN A 77 -13.71 -13.89 0.07
CA GLN A 77 -14.51 -12.73 -0.31
C GLN A 77 -14.70 -11.72 0.84
N ASP A 78 -15.12 -12.19 2.02
CA ASP A 78 -15.35 -11.31 3.18
C ASP A 78 -14.06 -10.62 3.67
N THR A 79 -12.92 -11.29 3.50
CA THR A 79 -11.60 -10.76 3.85
C THR A 79 -11.17 -9.68 2.87
N LEU A 80 -11.28 -9.96 1.57
CA LEU A 80 -10.96 -9.01 0.49
C LEU A 80 -11.85 -7.76 0.56
N ASP A 81 -13.15 -7.94 0.81
CA ASP A 81 -14.08 -6.82 1.00
C ASP A 81 -13.71 -5.96 2.21
N GLY A 82 -13.11 -6.57 3.24
CA GLY A 82 -12.61 -5.85 4.40
C GLY A 82 -11.32 -5.07 4.13
N LEU A 83 -10.38 -5.66 3.38
CA LEU A 83 -9.17 -4.97 2.94
C LEU A 83 -9.49 -3.77 2.03
N ALA A 84 -10.43 -3.93 1.09
CA ALA A 84 -10.89 -2.84 0.24
C ALA A 84 -11.55 -1.69 1.05
N ARG A 85 -12.24 -2.01 2.17
CA ARG A 85 -12.75 -0.97 3.08
C ARG A 85 -11.62 -0.21 3.77
N ASP A 86 -10.56 -0.90 4.19
CA ASP A 86 -9.37 -0.22 4.75
C ASP A 86 -8.71 0.68 3.70
N HIS A 87 -8.63 0.24 2.43
CA HIS A 87 -8.12 1.07 1.33
C HIS A 87 -8.91 2.38 1.17
N HIS A 88 -10.24 2.33 1.30
CA HIS A 88 -11.07 3.54 1.24
C HIS A 88 -10.79 4.50 2.41
N VAL A 89 -10.54 3.97 3.61
CA VAL A 89 -10.16 4.79 4.77
C VAL A 89 -8.81 5.45 4.53
N VAL A 90 -7.82 4.67 4.09
CA VAL A 90 -6.48 5.18 3.75
C VAL A 90 -6.59 6.26 2.67
N ALA A 91 -7.33 6.02 1.59
CA ALA A 91 -7.51 6.99 0.51
C ALA A 91 -8.07 8.33 1.01
N GLY A 92 -9.00 8.32 1.97
CA GLY A 92 -9.52 9.55 2.59
C GLY A 92 -8.46 10.32 3.40
N ILE A 93 -7.57 9.60 4.09
CA ILE A 93 -6.45 10.21 4.83
C ILE A 93 -5.43 10.80 3.85
N LEU A 94 -5.07 10.08 2.79
CA LEU A 94 -4.17 10.57 1.75
C LEU A 94 -4.68 11.87 1.11
N GLN A 95 -6.00 11.96 0.84
CA GLN A 95 -6.63 13.19 0.33
C GLN A 95 -6.58 14.34 1.36
N SER A 96 -6.74 14.03 2.64
CA SER A 96 -6.66 15.04 3.71
C SER A 96 -5.24 15.60 3.83
N ILE A 97 -4.23 14.73 3.76
CA ILE A 97 -2.81 15.13 3.74
C ILE A 97 -2.52 16.02 2.52
N ASP A 98 -2.95 15.63 1.32
CA ASP A 98 -2.75 16.43 0.10
C ASP A 98 -3.38 17.83 0.22
N ALA A 99 -4.57 17.94 0.83
CA ALA A 99 -5.22 19.22 1.08
C ALA A 99 -4.42 20.11 2.05
N VAL A 100 -3.80 19.54 3.08
CA VAL A 100 -2.90 20.27 3.98
C VAL A 100 -1.66 20.74 3.22
N LEU A 101 -1.03 19.87 2.43
CA LEU A 101 0.19 20.19 1.68
C LEU A 101 -0.02 21.21 0.55
N THR A 102 -1.23 21.35 0.02
CA THR A 102 -1.55 22.29 -1.06
C THR A 102 -2.21 23.57 -0.58
N GLY A 103 -2.94 23.52 0.54
CA GLY A 103 -3.77 24.60 1.06
C GLY A 103 -3.22 25.33 2.27
N SER A 104 -2.26 24.75 3.00
CA SER A 104 -1.65 25.39 4.17
C SER A 104 -0.15 25.09 4.30
N ASP A 105 0.48 25.83 5.22
CA ASP A 105 1.84 25.56 5.70
C ASP A 105 1.81 24.98 7.13
N ASP A 106 0.69 24.31 7.49
CA ASP A 106 0.47 23.78 8.85
C ASP A 106 1.20 22.45 9.04
N LEU A 107 2.45 22.55 9.49
CA LEU A 107 3.30 21.40 9.82
C LEU A 107 2.69 20.51 10.91
N ALA A 108 2.02 21.11 11.91
CA ALA A 108 1.48 20.34 13.04
C ALA A 108 0.32 19.45 12.58
N GLN A 109 -0.55 19.98 11.72
CA GLN A 109 -1.62 19.20 11.11
C GLN A 109 -1.06 18.10 10.20
N ALA A 110 -0.09 18.42 9.33
CA ALA A 110 0.53 17.43 8.45
C ALA A 110 1.15 16.26 9.24
N ARG A 111 1.86 16.56 10.34
CA ARG A 111 2.44 15.55 11.22
C ARG A 111 1.36 14.66 11.85
N SER A 112 0.31 15.26 12.40
CA SER A 112 -0.79 14.51 13.00
C SER A 112 -1.47 13.56 12.00
N ASP A 113 -1.65 14.00 10.75
CA ASP A 113 -2.29 13.18 9.73
C ASP A 113 -1.38 12.03 9.26
N ILE A 114 -0.07 12.29 9.13
CA ILE A 114 0.93 11.27 8.74
C ILE A 114 1.14 10.25 9.88
N ASP A 115 1.17 10.67 11.14
CA ASP A 115 1.20 9.75 12.30
C ASP A 115 -0.02 8.83 12.31
N GLY A 116 -1.21 9.40 12.06
CA GLY A 116 -2.45 8.63 11.96
C GLY A 116 -2.44 7.64 10.80
N LEU A 117 -1.93 8.07 9.64
CA LEU A 117 -1.73 7.21 8.47
C LEU A 117 -0.79 6.04 8.80
N ALA A 118 0.32 6.29 9.48
CA ALA A 118 1.29 5.26 9.85
C ALA A 118 0.70 4.17 10.74
N ALA A 119 -0.09 4.55 11.75
CA ALA A 119 -0.75 3.59 12.62
C ALA A 119 -1.74 2.69 11.84
N ILE A 120 -2.46 3.25 10.87
CA ILE A 120 -3.44 2.52 10.06
C ILE A 120 -2.74 1.60 9.06
N LEU A 121 -1.76 2.12 8.31
CA LEU A 121 -1.01 1.35 7.31
C LEU A 121 -0.31 0.14 7.95
N GLU A 122 0.32 0.31 9.11
CA GLU A 122 1.00 -0.81 9.76
C GLU A 122 0.03 -1.93 10.17
N SER A 123 -1.15 -1.57 10.70
CA SER A 123 -2.19 -2.56 11.02
C SER A 123 -2.72 -3.23 9.76
N HIS A 124 -2.95 -2.45 8.71
CA HIS A 124 -3.49 -2.88 7.43
C HIS A 124 -2.54 -3.85 6.71
N PHE A 125 -1.30 -3.46 6.44
CA PHE A 125 -0.30 -4.30 5.77
C PHE A 125 -0.10 -5.62 6.50
N ARG A 126 -0.03 -5.58 7.83
CA ARG A 126 0.09 -6.79 8.64
C ARG A 126 -1.09 -7.74 8.49
N TRP A 127 -2.31 -7.20 8.39
CA TRP A 127 -3.49 -8.04 8.22
C TRP A 127 -3.53 -8.64 6.82
N GLU A 128 -3.29 -7.83 5.80
CA GLU A 128 -3.25 -8.25 4.42
C GLU A 128 -2.22 -9.37 4.20
N GLU A 129 -0.97 -9.14 4.59
CA GLU A 129 0.11 -10.11 4.42
C GLU A 129 -0.25 -11.47 5.03
N ARG A 130 -0.78 -11.47 6.27
CA ARG A 130 -1.23 -12.70 6.94
C ARG A 130 -2.40 -13.36 6.23
N ALA A 131 -3.28 -12.58 5.63
CA ALA A 131 -4.52 -13.05 5.04
C ALA A 131 -4.33 -13.64 3.64
N ILE A 132 -3.55 -12.99 2.79
CA ILE A 132 -3.58 -13.26 1.34
C ILE A 132 -2.26 -13.74 0.74
N VAL A 133 -1.10 -13.61 1.41
CA VAL A 133 0.21 -14.01 0.83
C VAL A 133 0.20 -15.46 0.33
N ALA A 134 -0.28 -16.39 1.16
CA ALA A 134 -0.33 -17.80 0.77
C ALA A 134 -1.30 -18.07 -0.40
N ALA A 135 -2.37 -17.29 -0.52
CA ALA A 135 -3.33 -17.41 -1.62
C ALA A 135 -2.78 -16.80 -2.91
N LEU A 136 -2.09 -15.65 -2.81
CA LEU A 136 -1.34 -15.05 -3.91
C LEU A 136 -0.31 -16.03 -4.46
N ASP A 137 0.38 -16.74 -3.56
CA ASP A 137 1.38 -17.72 -3.97
C ASP A 137 0.78 -18.93 -4.72
N GLY A 138 -0.53 -19.15 -4.58
CA GLY A 138 -1.26 -20.20 -5.26
C GLY A 138 -1.92 -19.77 -6.58
N LEU A 139 -1.86 -18.49 -6.97
CA LEU A 139 -2.55 -17.98 -8.16
C LEU A 139 -2.03 -18.60 -9.46
N ALA A 140 -2.90 -19.31 -10.17
CA ALA A 140 -2.55 -20.03 -11.40
C ALA A 140 -2.76 -19.22 -12.70
N GLU A 141 -3.19 -17.96 -12.60
CA GLU A 141 -3.67 -17.15 -13.73
C GLU A 141 -2.57 -16.82 -14.78
N PRO A 142 -2.71 -17.31 -16.03
CA PRO A 142 -1.79 -16.97 -17.10
C PRO A 142 -2.03 -15.53 -17.59
N GLY A 143 -1.13 -14.60 -17.24
CA GLY A 143 -1.14 -13.23 -17.80
C GLY A 143 -1.06 -12.08 -16.79
N LEU A 144 -0.99 -12.39 -15.50
CA LEU A 144 -0.66 -11.42 -14.45
C LEU A 144 0.83 -11.07 -14.49
N THR A 145 1.14 -9.77 -14.38
CA THR A 145 2.50 -9.24 -14.21
C THR A 145 2.60 -8.49 -12.88
N ALA A 146 3.82 -8.31 -12.36
CA ALA A 146 4.06 -7.58 -11.12
C ALA A 146 3.57 -6.13 -11.20
N GLU A 147 3.81 -5.46 -12.33
CA GLU A 147 3.31 -4.09 -12.53
C GLU A 147 1.78 -4.02 -12.49
N ARG A 148 1.11 -5.05 -13.01
CA ARG A 148 -0.36 -5.09 -13.02
C ARG A 148 -0.95 -5.45 -11.68
N LEU A 149 -0.26 -6.26 -10.87
CA LEU A 149 -0.74 -6.69 -9.56
C LEU A 149 -0.48 -5.65 -8.47
N PHE A 150 0.70 -5.02 -8.48
CA PHE A 150 1.16 -4.16 -7.39
C PHE A 150 1.56 -2.75 -7.83
N GLY A 151 1.26 -2.36 -9.08
CA GLY A 151 1.46 -0.98 -9.55
C GLY A 151 2.92 -0.49 -9.60
N ARG A 152 3.92 -1.38 -9.65
CA ARG A 152 5.32 -0.98 -9.87
C ARG A 152 5.49 -0.47 -11.30
N GLU A 153 6.07 0.73 -11.49
CA GLU A 153 6.75 1.08 -12.73
C GLU A 153 8.25 0.76 -12.57
N VAL A 154 8.88 0.34 -13.66
CA VAL A 154 10.31 -0.03 -13.78
C VAL A 154 11.22 1.15 -13.45
#